data_AF-A0A7Y6YSP1-F1
#
_entry.id   AF-A0A7Y6YSP1-F1
#
_cell.length_a   1.000
_cell.length_b   1.000
_cell.length_c   1.000
_cell.angle_alpha   90.00
_cell.angle_beta   90.00
_cell.angle_gamma   90.00
#
_symmetry.space_group_name_H-M   'P 1'
#
loop_
_entity.id
_entity.type
_entity.pdbx_description
1 polymer ?
#
loop_
_entity_poly.entity_id
_entity_poly.type
_entity_poly.pdbx_seq_one_letter_code
_entity_poly.pdbx_strand_id
1 'polypeptide(L)'
;MELLLILLISICFVVLLYGPWRSLWLSWGRQRLFEIRDKLFLKAANGEISFEDSVYKEFRESINNNIRFLHHATIPRIVASTFISRKMDVKDELANAVTAVENQDLKEELTRFRAKILVTVAFCVVLRSPLSAVFFIVAALFAIAFHRFSCAQQYMYSAIQKIVSVSSHNPASHRNYRNA
;
A
#
# COMPACT_ATOMS: atom_id res chain seq x y z
N MET A 1 27.65 17.32 11.12
CA MET A 1 27.53 15.84 11.25
C MET A 1 26.08 15.38 11.13
N GLU A 2 25.14 15.92 11.90
CA GLU A 2 23.72 15.49 11.86
C GLU A 2 23.04 15.66 10.50
N LEU A 3 23.25 16.80 9.81
CA LEU A 3 22.68 17.03 8.47
C LEU A 3 23.17 16.03 7.42
N LEU A 4 24.45 15.65 7.47
CA LEU A 4 25.02 14.67 6.55
C LEU A 4 24.45 13.28 6.80
N LEU A 5 24.22 12.92 8.07
CA LEU A 5 23.58 11.66 8.46
C LEU A 5 22.15 11.58 7.92
N ILE A 6 21.35 12.64 8.10
CA ILE A 6 19.97 12.71 7.60
C ILE A 6 19.93 12.60 6.07
N LEU A 7 20.84 13.27 5.38
CA LEU A 7 20.95 13.17 3.92
C LEU A 7 21.27 11.73 3.47
N LEU A 8 22.24 11.08 4.12
CA LEU A 8 22.64 9.70 3.82
C LEU A 8 21.49 8.70 4.04
N ILE A 9 20.77 8.84 5.16
CA ILE A 9 19.59 8.00 5.47
C ILE A 9 18.50 8.22 4.42
N SER A 10 18.25 9.47 4.03
CA SER A 10 17.23 9.79 3.04
C SER A 10 17.57 9.19 1.66
N ILE A 11 18.83 9.29 1.24
CA ILE A 11 19.30 8.67 -0.01
C ILE A 11 19.17 7.15 0.07
N CYS A 12 19.62 6.53 1.15
CA CYS A 12 19.50 5.10 1.36
C CYS A 12 18.04 4.64 1.29
N PHE A 13 17.14 5.37 1.95
CA PHE A 13 15.70 5.11 1.95
C PHE A 13 15.10 5.20 0.53
N VAL A 14 15.45 6.23 -0.23
CA VAL A 14 15.02 6.37 -1.64
C VAL A 14 15.53 5.20 -2.48
N VAL A 15 16.81 4.82 -2.36
CA VAL A 15 17.39 3.69 -3.10
C VAL A 15 16.66 2.37 -2.77
N LEU A 16 16.39 2.12 -1.48
CA LEU A 16 15.67 0.94 -1.03
C LEU A 16 14.24 0.87 -1.56
N LEU A 17 13.53 2.01 -1.56
CA LEU A 17 12.15 2.10 -2.03
C LEU A 17 12.01 1.97 -3.56
N TYR A 18 12.91 2.58 -4.32
CA TYR A 18 12.81 2.57 -5.78
C TYR A 18 13.43 1.34 -6.44
N GLY A 19 14.39 0.69 -5.79
CA GLY A 19 15.02 -0.54 -6.28
C GLY A 19 14.38 -1.80 -5.67
N PRO A 20 14.94 -2.34 -4.57
CA PRO A 20 14.53 -3.63 -4.00
C PRO A 20 13.03 -3.73 -3.69
N TRP A 21 12.43 -2.71 -3.09
CA TRP A 21 11.01 -2.72 -2.70
C TRP A 21 10.09 -2.90 -3.91
N ARG A 22 10.33 -2.12 -4.98
CA ARG A 22 9.57 -2.26 -6.22
C ARG A 22 9.74 -3.64 -6.85
N SER A 23 10.96 -4.16 -6.86
CA SER A 23 11.25 -5.50 -7.41
C SER A 23 10.56 -6.61 -6.61
N LEU A 24 10.54 -6.50 -5.29
CA LEU A 24 9.89 -7.43 -4.38
C LEU A 24 8.40 -7.58 -4.70
N TRP A 25 7.67 -6.46 -4.78
CA TRP A 25 6.24 -6.49 -5.05
C TRP A 25 5.90 -6.97 -6.46
N LEU A 26 6.74 -6.67 -7.46
CA LEU A 26 6.57 -7.21 -8.80
C LEU A 26 6.76 -8.73 -8.83
N SER A 27 7.77 -9.23 -8.12
CA SER A 27 8.05 -10.67 -8.03
C SER A 27 6.93 -11.40 -7.29
N TRP A 28 6.48 -10.85 -6.17
CA TRP A 28 5.32 -11.36 -5.43
C TRP A 28 4.06 -11.41 -6.29
N GLY A 29 3.74 -10.33 -7.02
CA GLY A 29 2.58 -10.28 -7.88
C GLY A 29 2.64 -11.29 -9.03
N ARG A 30 3.80 -11.44 -9.67
CA ARG A 30 4.01 -12.46 -10.71
C ARG A 30 3.82 -13.87 -10.14
N GLN A 31 4.38 -14.16 -8.97
CA GLN A 31 4.23 -15.45 -8.31
C GLN A 31 2.76 -15.77 -8.04
N ARG A 32 1.99 -14.81 -7.52
CA ARG A 32 0.55 -14.98 -7.29
C ARG A 32 -0.24 -15.24 -8.58
N LEU A 33 0.11 -14.58 -9.67
CA LEU A 33 -0.51 -14.82 -10.98
C LEU A 33 -0.16 -16.21 -11.53
N PHE A 34 1.08 -16.68 -11.35
CA PHE A 34 1.47 -18.05 -11.70
C PHE A 34 0.68 -19.09 -10.89
N GLU A 35 0.52 -18.89 -9.57
CA GLU A 35 -0.29 -19.78 -8.72
C GLU A 35 -1.76 -19.87 -9.20
N ILE A 36 -2.34 -18.76 -9.64
CA ILE A 36 -3.71 -18.74 -10.18
C ILE A 36 -3.77 -19.49 -11.51
N ARG A 37 -2.79 -19.29 -12.40
CA ARG A 37 -2.68 -20.01 -13.67
C ARG A 37 -2.56 -21.51 -13.45
N ASP A 38 -1.75 -21.93 -12.49
CA ASP A 38 -1.53 -23.34 -12.22
C ASP A 38 -2.80 -24.01 -11.66
N LYS A 39 -3.57 -23.30 -10.82
CA LYS A 39 -4.90 -23.76 -10.37
C LYS A 39 -5.88 -23.90 -11.52
N LEU A 40 -5.92 -22.93 -12.44
CA LEU A 40 -6.74 -23.01 -13.65
C LEU A 40 -6.34 -24.20 -14.53
N PHE A 41 -5.03 -24.43 -14.68
CA PHE A 41 -4.51 -25.58 -15.43
C PHE A 41 -4.92 -26.92 -14.79
N LEU A 42 -4.81 -27.05 -13.47
CA LEU A 42 -5.23 -28.26 -12.74
C LEU A 42 -6.71 -28.58 -12.97
N LYS A 43 -7.58 -27.57 -12.97
CA LYS A 43 -9.00 -27.76 -13.30
C LYS A 43 -9.20 -28.30 -14.71
N ALA A 44 -8.48 -27.75 -15.67
CA ALA A 44 -8.56 -28.22 -17.04
C ALA A 44 -8.02 -29.66 -17.18
N ALA A 45 -6.94 -29.98 -16.46
CA ALA A 45 -6.37 -31.33 -16.41
C ALA A 45 -7.31 -32.34 -15.74
N ASN A 46 -8.10 -31.93 -14.75
CA ASN A 46 -9.13 -32.75 -14.11
C ASN A 46 -10.39 -32.94 -14.97
N GLY A 47 -10.48 -32.29 -16.13
CA GLY A 47 -11.66 -32.34 -17.00
C GLY A 47 -12.82 -31.46 -16.55
N GLU A 48 -12.61 -30.57 -15.57
CA GLU A 48 -13.63 -29.61 -15.13
C GLU A 48 -13.86 -28.49 -16.17
N ILE A 49 -12.82 -28.18 -16.97
CA ILE A 49 -12.86 -27.23 -18.08
C ILE A 49 -12.10 -27.82 -19.26
N SER A 50 -12.60 -27.70 -20.48
CA SER A 50 -11.81 -28.09 -21.65
C SER A 50 -10.71 -27.07 -21.92
N PHE A 51 -9.51 -27.53 -22.29
CA PHE A 51 -8.43 -26.66 -22.79
C PHE A 51 -8.83 -25.90 -24.07
N GLU A 52 -9.80 -26.44 -24.82
CA GLU A 52 -10.32 -25.82 -26.03
C GLU A 52 -11.43 -24.80 -25.78
N ASP A 53 -11.98 -24.78 -24.57
CA ASP A 53 -13.03 -23.85 -24.17
C ASP A 53 -12.54 -22.40 -24.29
N SER A 54 -13.40 -21.52 -24.81
CA SER A 54 -13.10 -20.08 -24.94
C SER A 54 -12.79 -19.49 -23.58
N VAL A 55 -13.52 -19.90 -22.53
CA VAL A 55 -13.33 -19.38 -21.17
C VAL A 55 -11.93 -19.68 -20.63
N TYR A 56 -11.43 -20.90 -20.87
CA TYR A 56 -10.07 -21.27 -20.48
C TYR A 56 -9.02 -20.41 -21.21
N LYS A 57 -9.18 -20.23 -22.52
CA LYS A 57 -8.27 -19.44 -23.37
C LYS A 57 -8.22 -17.98 -22.92
N GLU A 58 -9.38 -17.38 -22.69
CA GLU A 58 -9.53 -15.99 -22.20
C GLU A 58 -8.84 -15.78 -20.84
N PHE A 59 -9.06 -16.68 -19.88
CA PHE A 59 -8.40 -16.59 -18.57
C PHE A 59 -6.88 -16.73 -18.71
N ARG A 60 -6.41 -17.71 -19.48
CA ARG A 60 -4.99 -17.96 -19.68
C ARG A 60 -4.32 -16.76 -20.32
N GLU A 61 -4.93 -16.18 -21.34
CA GLU A 61 -4.45 -14.97 -22.01
C GLU A 61 -4.43 -13.78 -21.04
N SER A 62 -5.52 -13.55 -20.32
CA SER A 62 -5.60 -12.48 -19.32
C SER A 62 -4.51 -12.60 -18.25
N ILE A 63 -4.29 -13.81 -17.70
CA ILE A 63 -3.24 -14.03 -16.69
C ILE A 63 -1.85 -13.78 -17.30
N ASN A 64 -1.58 -14.30 -18.51
CA ASN A 64 -0.29 -14.09 -19.18
C ASN A 64 -0.03 -12.60 -19.46
N ASN A 65 -1.04 -11.87 -19.92
CA ASN A 65 -0.95 -10.43 -20.15
C ASN A 65 -0.66 -9.69 -18.84
N ASN A 66 -1.35 -10.05 -17.75
CA ASN A 66 -1.07 -9.49 -16.44
C ASN A 66 0.36 -9.80 -15.97
N ILE A 67 0.87 -11.03 -16.13
CA ILE A 67 2.26 -11.39 -15.76
C ILE A 67 3.28 -10.57 -16.55
N ARG A 68 3.09 -10.46 -17.88
CA ARG A 68 3.99 -9.76 -18.79
C ARG A 68 4.00 -8.25 -18.49
N PHE A 69 2.82 -7.65 -18.34
CA PHE A 69 2.66 -6.21 -18.24
C PHE A 69 2.45 -5.70 -16.80
N LEU A 70 2.60 -6.56 -15.76
CA LEU A 70 2.42 -6.15 -14.36
C LEU A 70 3.26 -4.93 -13.97
N HIS A 71 4.49 -4.88 -14.47
CA HIS A 71 5.42 -3.78 -14.23
C HIS A 71 5.02 -2.46 -14.89
N HIS A 72 4.18 -2.51 -15.91
CA HIS A 72 3.57 -1.37 -16.56
C HIS A 72 2.25 -0.94 -15.92
N ALA A 73 1.66 -1.76 -15.05
CA ALA A 73 0.46 -1.39 -14.32
C ALA A 73 0.78 -0.26 -13.32
N THR A 74 0.40 0.97 -13.67
CA THR A 74 0.51 2.17 -12.84
C THR A 74 -0.88 2.77 -12.64
N ILE A 75 -1.09 3.50 -11.54
CA ILE A 75 -2.37 4.16 -11.25
C ILE A 75 -2.82 5.02 -12.45
N PRO A 76 -1.99 5.90 -13.04
CA PRO A 76 -2.43 6.73 -14.16
C PRO A 76 -2.84 5.90 -15.38
N ARG A 77 -2.15 4.79 -15.67
CA ARG A 77 -2.50 3.91 -16.79
C ARG A 77 -3.80 3.15 -16.54
N ILE A 78 -4.02 2.69 -15.32
CA ILE A 78 -5.28 2.02 -14.96
C ILE A 78 -6.44 3.01 -15.08
N VAL A 79 -6.28 4.21 -14.50
CA VAL A 79 -7.28 5.28 -14.60
C VAL A 79 -7.53 5.64 -16.07
N ALA A 80 -6.49 5.87 -16.87
CA ALA A 80 -6.62 6.15 -18.30
C ALA A 80 -7.33 5.00 -19.04
N SER A 81 -6.98 3.75 -18.76
CA SER A 81 -7.65 2.59 -19.36
C SER A 81 -9.13 2.54 -18.99
N THR A 82 -9.51 2.81 -17.73
CA THR A 82 -10.92 2.86 -17.31
C THR A 82 -11.68 3.97 -18.02
N PHE A 83 -11.07 5.15 -18.20
CA PHE A 83 -11.69 6.24 -18.96
C PHE A 83 -11.86 5.91 -20.44
N ILE A 84 -10.85 5.31 -21.06
CA ILE A 84 -10.89 4.91 -22.48
C ILE A 84 -11.93 3.80 -22.69
N SER A 85 -11.92 2.76 -21.84
CA SER A 85 -12.87 1.64 -21.93
C SER A 85 -14.32 2.09 -21.77
N ARG A 86 -14.60 3.06 -20.88
CA ARG A 86 -15.94 3.67 -20.75
C ARG A 86 -16.38 4.40 -22.01
N LYS A 87 -15.44 4.97 -22.78
CA LYS A 87 -15.73 5.73 -23.99
C LYS A 87 -15.85 4.84 -25.24
N MET A 88 -15.17 3.70 -25.26
CA MET A 88 -15.09 2.81 -26.43
C MET A 88 -16.00 1.58 -26.34
N ASP A 89 -16.88 1.49 -25.32
CA ASP A 89 -17.73 0.31 -25.05
C ASP A 89 -16.95 -1.02 -25.14
N VAL A 90 -15.73 -1.02 -24.59
CA VAL A 90 -14.87 -2.21 -24.61
C VAL A 90 -15.51 -3.23 -23.69
N LYS A 91 -16.15 -4.24 -24.30
CA LYS A 91 -16.78 -5.34 -23.58
C LYS A 91 -15.71 -6.10 -22.80
N ASP A 92 -16.01 -6.41 -21.54
CA ASP A 92 -15.15 -7.25 -20.71
C ASP A 92 -15.32 -8.70 -21.17
N GLU A 93 -14.54 -9.09 -22.16
CA GLU A 93 -14.57 -10.42 -22.80
C GLU A 93 -14.44 -11.53 -21.76
N LEU A 94 -13.58 -11.35 -20.76
CA LEU A 94 -13.41 -12.28 -19.65
C LEU A 94 -14.66 -12.37 -18.76
N ALA A 95 -15.31 -11.24 -18.45
CA ALA A 95 -16.57 -11.25 -17.72
C ALA A 95 -17.66 -12.02 -18.47
N ASN A 96 -17.78 -11.76 -19.77
CA ASN A 96 -18.78 -12.38 -20.62
C ASN A 96 -18.53 -13.90 -20.74
N ALA A 97 -17.26 -14.29 -20.90
CA ALA A 97 -16.84 -15.69 -20.93
C ALA A 97 -17.22 -16.41 -19.63
N VAL A 98 -16.97 -15.82 -18.46
CA VAL A 98 -17.39 -16.38 -17.16
C VAL A 98 -18.90 -16.53 -17.06
N THR A 99 -19.66 -15.55 -17.57
CA THR A 99 -21.13 -15.61 -17.47
C THR A 99 -21.75 -16.70 -18.32
N ALA A 100 -21.10 -17.09 -19.43
CA ALA A 100 -21.55 -18.11 -20.37
C ALA A 100 -21.38 -19.55 -19.85
N VAL A 101 -20.63 -19.76 -18.77
CA VAL A 101 -20.45 -21.08 -18.17
C VAL A 101 -21.75 -21.55 -17.51
N GLU A 102 -22.24 -22.73 -17.91
CA GLU A 102 -23.47 -23.33 -17.38
C GLU A 102 -23.31 -23.87 -15.95
N ASN A 103 -22.16 -24.47 -15.64
CA ASN A 103 -21.88 -25.02 -14.32
C ASN A 103 -21.67 -23.89 -13.29
N GLN A 104 -22.59 -23.78 -12.34
CA GLN A 104 -22.59 -22.72 -11.33
C GLN A 104 -21.37 -22.78 -10.39
N ASP A 105 -20.96 -23.97 -9.95
CA ASP A 105 -19.81 -24.13 -9.05
C ASP A 105 -18.52 -23.67 -9.74
N LEU A 106 -18.36 -24.07 -11.00
CA LEU A 106 -17.23 -23.68 -11.82
C LEU A 106 -17.22 -22.16 -12.06
N LYS A 107 -18.38 -21.58 -12.37
CA LYS A 107 -18.56 -20.15 -12.60
C LYS A 107 -18.20 -19.32 -11.37
N GLU A 108 -18.62 -19.74 -10.18
CA GLU A 108 -18.24 -19.09 -8.94
C GLU A 108 -16.72 -19.12 -8.73
N GLU A 109 -16.09 -20.25 -9.00
CA GLU A 109 -14.65 -20.38 -8.81
C GLU A 109 -13.84 -19.55 -9.80
N LEU A 110 -14.25 -19.52 -11.08
CA LEU A 110 -13.66 -18.65 -12.10
C LEU A 110 -13.85 -17.17 -11.72
N THR A 111 -15.00 -16.82 -11.15
CA THR A 111 -15.24 -15.46 -10.62
C THR A 111 -14.26 -15.14 -9.48
N ARG A 112 -14.00 -16.10 -8.58
CA ARG A 112 -12.99 -15.94 -7.52
C ARG A 112 -11.57 -15.81 -8.09
N PHE A 113 -11.22 -16.52 -9.17
CA PHE A 113 -9.93 -16.35 -9.84
C PHE A 113 -9.79 -14.96 -10.42
N ARG A 114 -10.81 -14.45 -11.11
CA ARG A 114 -10.83 -13.09 -11.64
C ARG A 114 -10.66 -12.04 -10.54
N ALA A 115 -11.39 -12.17 -9.44
CA ALA A 115 -11.25 -11.28 -8.29
C ALA A 115 -9.82 -11.32 -7.71
N LYS A 116 -9.22 -12.51 -7.57
CA LYS A 116 -7.84 -12.66 -7.09
C LYS A 116 -6.82 -12.01 -8.03
N ILE A 117 -7.00 -12.12 -9.34
CA ILE A 117 -6.15 -11.44 -10.34
C ILE A 117 -6.24 -9.93 -10.13
N LEU A 118 -7.46 -9.37 -10.13
CA LEU A 118 -7.68 -7.93 -9.98
C LEU A 118 -7.11 -7.38 -8.67
N VAL A 119 -7.36 -8.07 -7.55
CA VAL A 119 -6.84 -7.69 -6.23
C VAL A 119 -5.31 -7.76 -6.22
N THR A 120 -4.70 -8.81 -6.79
CA THR A 120 -3.24 -8.94 -6.88
C THR A 120 -2.62 -7.79 -7.66
N VAL A 121 -3.19 -7.45 -8.83
CA VAL A 121 -2.71 -6.34 -9.65
C VAL A 121 -2.89 -5.00 -8.93
N ALA A 122 -4.05 -4.77 -8.31
CA ALA A 122 -4.33 -3.56 -7.55
C ALA A 122 -3.34 -3.37 -6.39
N PHE A 123 -3.08 -4.41 -5.59
CA PHE A 123 -2.08 -4.38 -4.53
C PHE A 123 -0.69 -4.06 -5.07
N CYS A 124 -0.27 -4.71 -6.16
CA CYS A 124 1.03 -4.43 -6.78
C CYS A 124 1.14 -2.98 -7.26
N VAL A 125 0.08 -2.41 -7.82
CA VAL A 125 0.05 -1.02 -8.29
C VAL A 125 0.15 -0.04 -7.12
N VAL A 126 -0.64 -0.25 -6.07
CA VAL A 126 -0.70 0.64 -4.89
C VAL A 126 0.61 0.59 -4.12
N LEU A 127 1.11 -0.61 -3.81
CA LEU A 127 2.32 -0.78 -3.00
C LEU A 127 3.59 -0.33 -3.73
N ARG A 128 3.58 -0.37 -5.06
CA ARG A 128 4.66 0.15 -5.92
C ARG A 128 4.57 1.66 -6.16
N SER A 129 3.42 2.29 -5.88
CA SER A 129 3.22 3.71 -6.19
C SER A 129 4.17 4.58 -5.36
N PRO A 130 4.90 5.54 -5.98
CA PRO A 130 5.71 6.52 -5.26
C PRO A 130 4.94 7.30 -4.18
N LEU A 131 3.63 7.44 -4.37
CA LEU A 131 2.76 8.10 -3.40
C LEU A 131 2.72 7.37 -2.05
N SER A 132 2.85 6.05 -2.03
CA SER A 132 2.91 5.31 -0.76
C SER A 132 4.18 5.67 0.00
N ALA A 133 5.32 5.75 -0.71
CA ALA A 133 6.57 6.22 -0.14
C ALA A 133 6.48 7.65 0.40
N VAL A 134 5.89 8.58 -0.38
CA VAL A 134 5.65 9.97 0.07
C VAL A 134 4.76 10.00 1.31
N PHE A 135 3.69 9.20 1.35
CA PHE A 135 2.82 9.09 2.51
C PHE A 135 3.59 8.63 3.77
N PHE A 136 4.43 7.61 3.66
CA PHE A 136 5.25 7.15 4.78
C PHE A 136 6.28 8.20 5.22
N ILE A 137 6.91 8.92 4.29
CA ILE A 137 7.82 10.03 4.61
C ILE A 137 7.08 11.12 5.37
N VAL A 138 5.91 11.54 4.87
CA VAL A 138 5.08 12.56 5.52
C VAL A 138 4.65 12.09 6.91
N ALA A 139 4.15 10.87 7.05
CA ALA A 139 3.77 10.30 8.34
C ALA A 139 4.94 10.25 9.33
N ALA A 140 6.14 9.89 8.86
CA ALA A 140 7.35 9.90 9.68
C ALA A 140 7.73 11.33 10.13
N LEU A 141 7.67 12.32 9.23
CA LEU A 141 7.90 13.72 9.57
C LEU A 141 6.90 14.24 10.61
N PHE A 142 5.62 13.90 10.47
CA PHE A 142 4.59 14.23 11.46
C PHE A 142 4.86 13.58 12.81
N ALA A 143 5.25 12.31 12.84
CA ALA A 143 5.60 11.61 14.08
C ALA A 143 6.79 12.27 14.79
N ILE A 144 7.83 12.67 14.04
CA ILE A 144 8.99 13.38 14.59
C ILE A 144 8.57 14.75 15.14
N ALA A 145 7.78 15.52 14.40
CA ALA A 145 7.29 16.82 14.83
C ALA A 145 6.45 16.71 16.11
N PHE A 146 5.54 15.73 16.16
CA PHE A 146 4.71 15.45 17.32
C PHE A 146 5.56 15.07 18.54
N HIS A 147 6.55 14.19 18.37
CA HIS A 147 7.45 13.80 19.45
C HIS A 147 8.27 14.99 19.99
N ARG A 148 8.75 15.87 19.11
CA ARG A 148 9.47 17.10 19.49
C ARG A 148 8.56 18.07 20.24
N PHE A 149 7.31 18.21 19.79
CA PHE A 149 6.31 19.03 20.47
C PHE A 149 5.99 18.48 21.86
N SER A 150 5.78 17.17 22.00
CA SER A 150 5.54 16.53 23.31
C SER A 150 6.71 16.73 24.27
N CYS A 151 7.96 16.60 23.79
CA CYS A 151 9.13 16.90 24.61
C CYS A 151 9.18 18.37 25.04
N ALA A 152 8.94 19.30 24.12
CA ALA A 152 8.91 20.73 24.44
C ALA A 152 7.86 21.06 25.52
N GLN A 153 6.69 20.42 25.43
CA GLN A 153 5.63 20.57 26.43
C GLN A 153 6.08 20.07 27.82
N GLN A 154 6.77 18.93 27.90
CA GLN A 154 7.33 18.42 29.17
C GLN A 154 8.39 19.36 29.75
N TYR A 155 9.26 19.93 28.91
CA TYR A 155 10.24 20.93 29.34
C TYR A 155 9.55 22.19 29.90
N MET A 156 8.48 22.65 29.26
CA MET A 156 7.73 23.82 29.74
C MET A 156 7.04 23.55 31.09
N TYR A 157 6.41 22.39 31.28
CA TYR A 157 5.80 22.02 32.57
C TYR A 157 6.82 21.98 33.72
N SER A 158 8.00 21.39 33.49
CA SER A 158 9.06 21.34 34.51
C SER A 158 9.63 22.73 34.83
N ALA A 159 9.75 23.62 33.83
CA ALA A 159 10.17 25.00 34.05
C ALA A 159 9.16 25.80 34.90
N ILE A 160 7.86 25.66 34.61
CA ILE A 160 6.78 26.33 35.38
C ILE A 160 6.78 25.87 36.83
N GLN A 161 6.87 24.57 37.10
CA GLN A 161 6.93 24.05 38.48
C GLN A 161 8.14 24.58 39.26
N LYS A 162 9.29 24.75 38.58
CA LYS A 162 10.49 25.33 39.19
C LYS A 162 10.29 26.81 39.56
N ILE A 163 9.61 27.59 38.72
CA ILE A 163 9.29 28.99 39.01
C ILE A 163 8.29 29.11 40.17
N VAL A 164 7.24 28.28 40.17
CA VAL A 164 6.21 28.27 41.22
C VAL A 164 6.80 27.88 42.58
N SER A 165 7.67 26.87 42.63
CA SER A 165 8.33 26.45 43.88
C SER A 165 9.33 27.47 44.43
N VAL A 166 10.02 28.23 43.57
CA VAL A 166 10.88 29.34 44.02
C VAL A 166 10.04 30.49 44.59
N SER A 167 8.89 30.79 43.98
CA SER A 167 7.97 31.83 44.47
C SER A 167 7.36 31.48 45.84
N SER A 168 7.01 30.20 46.07
CA SER A 168 6.45 29.74 47.34
C SER A 168 7.46 29.70 48.50
N HIS A 169 8.77 29.77 48.20
CA HIS A 169 9.84 29.83 49.20
C HIS A 169 10.31 31.25 49.53
N ASN A 170 9.59 32.30 49.11
CA ASN A 170 9.97 33.68 49.42
C ASN A 170 9.81 33.98 50.94
N PRO A 171 10.91 34.19 51.69
CA PRO A 171 10.87 34.39 53.14
C PRO A 171 10.33 35.77 53.57
N ALA A 172 9.93 36.62 52.63
CA ALA A 172 9.42 37.97 52.90
C ALA A 172 8.08 38.00 53.68
N SER A 173 7.33 36.90 53.76
CA SER A 173 6.07 36.84 54.51
C SER A 173 6.23 36.68 56.02
N HIS A 174 7.43 36.35 56.54
CA HIS A 174 7.64 36.13 57.97
C HIS A 174 8.07 37.36 58.77
N ARG A 175 8.24 38.53 58.14
CA ARG A 175 8.81 39.72 58.83
C ARG A 175 7.79 40.60 59.57
N ASN A 176 6.49 40.28 59.54
CA ASN A 176 5.43 41.18 60.05
C ASN A 176 4.74 40.75 61.37
N TYR A 177 5.24 39.74 62.09
CA TYR A 177 4.62 39.25 63.35
C TYR A 177 5.43 39.56 64.63
N ARG A 178 6.42 40.47 64.59
CA ARG A 178 7.30 40.73 65.75
C ARG A 178 7.09 42.08 66.46
N ASN A 179 6.09 42.87 66.05
CA ASN A 179 5.84 44.22 66.60
C ASN A 179 4.39 44.40 67.08
N ALA A 180 3.85 43.44 67.82
CA ALA A 180 2.60 43.59 68.57
C ALA A 180 2.82 43.07 70.00
#